data_AF-A0AAV4WIT3-F1
#
_entry.id   AF-A0AAV4WIT3-F1
#
_cell.length_a   1.000
_cell.length_b   1.000
_cell.length_c   1.000
_cell.angle_alpha   90.00
_cell.angle_beta   90.00
_cell.angle_gamma   90.00
#
_symmetry.space_group_name_H-M   'P 1'
#
loop_
_entity.id
_entity.type
_entity.pdbx_description
1 polymer ?
#
loop_
_entity_poly.entity_id
_entity_poly.type
_entity_poly.pdbx_seq_one_letter_code
_entity_poly.pdbx_strand_id
1 'polypeptide(L)'
;MSIRAYILLFLKQLILKGNGVKEDELQSILNYLTTVHEDENLHDVLQMLMSLMSEHPASMVPAFDIKNGIRTVFKLLASTNEVIRLQALKLLGYFLSRSTHKRKHDVMGPHNLYMLLADRLLLHSDHVSLSTYNVLYEILTEHVSSQILYQKHPEPESHYRLENPSMTVLQMSVWQEWLIAMAYIHPQNAEEQKLSDMVYSLFACFFIMLSSMSMEVSFEEFKLQFSQMYEQYEQRRSDHLTDPAFYVNKSPSAQSRDWKITTIVP
;
A
#
# COMPACT_ATOMS: atom_id res chain seq x y z
N MET A 1 -8.22 -30.21 1.05
CA MET A 1 -8.29 -29.41 -0.20
C MET A 1 -9.71 -29.50 -0.74
N SER A 2 -10.39 -28.37 -0.96
CA SER A 2 -11.76 -28.32 -1.50
C SER A 2 -11.76 -28.47 -3.03
N ILE A 3 -12.89 -28.86 -3.62
CA ILE A 3 -13.06 -28.99 -5.09
C ILE A 3 -12.69 -27.67 -5.81
N ARG A 4 -13.03 -26.53 -5.21
CA ARG A 4 -12.69 -25.18 -5.71
C ARG A 4 -11.18 -24.99 -5.88
N ALA A 5 -10.38 -25.42 -4.91
CA ALA A 5 -8.92 -25.33 -4.98
C ALA A 5 -8.36 -26.17 -6.15
N TYR A 6 -8.91 -27.35 -6.41
CA TYR A 6 -8.49 -28.17 -7.56
C TYR A 6 -8.88 -27.54 -8.90
N ILE A 7 -10.07 -26.95 -9.01
CA ILE A 7 -10.50 -26.24 -10.23
C ILE A 7 -9.58 -25.05 -10.51
N LEU A 8 -9.26 -24.25 -9.49
CA LEU A 8 -8.37 -23.10 -9.66
C LEU A 8 -6.94 -23.51 -9.96
N LEU A 9 -6.43 -24.58 -9.34
CA LEU A 9 -5.13 -25.13 -9.69
C LEU A 9 -5.11 -25.59 -11.15
N PHE A 10 -6.14 -26.29 -11.60
CA PHE A 10 -6.26 -26.72 -12.99
C PHE A 10 -6.35 -25.53 -13.97
N LEU A 11 -7.16 -24.51 -13.64
CA LEU A 11 -7.26 -23.28 -14.43
C LEU A 11 -5.92 -22.55 -14.51
N LYS A 12 -5.20 -22.42 -13.39
CA LYS A 12 -3.85 -21.84 -13.36
C LYS A 12 -2.91 -22.59 -14.31
N GLN A 13 -2.93 -23.92 -14.27
CA GLN A 13 -2.10 -24.74 -15.18
C GLN A 13 -2.50 -24.56 -16.66
N LEU A 14 -3.79 -24.41 -16.96
CA LEU A 14 -4.26 -24.12 -18.32
C LEU A 14 -3.83 -22.74 -18.81
N ILE A 15 -3.94 -21.71 -17.96
CA ILE A 15 -3.55 -20.33 -18.26
C ILE A 15 -2.05 -20.24 -18.61
N LEU A 16 -1.23 -21.07 -17.97
CA LEU A 16 0.21 -21.11 -18.20
C LEU A 16 0.63 -21.99 -19.38
N LYS A 17 -0.32 -22.69 -20.03
CA LYS A 17 -0.02 -23.58 -21.14
C LYS A 17 0.30 -22.76 -22.40
N GLY A 18 1.59 -22.53 -22.67
CA GLY A 18 2.09 -21.81 -23.85
C GLY A 18 3.08 -20.70 -23.46
N ASN A 19 3.04 -19.57 -24.18
CA ASN A 19 3.94 -18.43 -23.97
C ASN A 19 3.46 -17.48 -22.85
N GLY A 20 3.06 -18.03 -21.70
CA GLY A 20 2.54 -17.25 -20.57
C GLY A 20 1.03 -16.94 -20.66
N VAL A 21 0.56 -16.09 -19.76
CA VAL A 21 -0.87 -15.79 -19.57
C VAL A 21 -1.44 -15.08 -20.78
N LYS A 22 -2.54 -15.62 -21.32
CA LYS A 22 -3.24 -14.98 -22.43
C LYS A 22 -4.03 -13.78 -21.94
N GLU A 23 -4.08 -12.75 -22.78
CA GLU A 23 -4.75 -11.49 -22.47
C GLU A 23 -6.24 -11.65 -22.09
N ASP A 24 -6.97 -12.51 -22.79
CA ASP A 24 -8.41 -12.74 -22.55
C ASP A 24 -8.65 -13.50 -21.24
N GLU A 25 -7.75 -14.41 -20.89
CA GLU A 25 -7.81 -15.16 -19.63
C GLU A 25 -7.57 -14.21 -18.45
N LEU A 26 -6.55 -13.35 -18.55
CA LEU A 26 -6.30 -12.33 -17.53
C LEU A 26 -7.48 -11.36 -17.40
N GLN A 27 -8.03 -10.88 -18.52
CA GLN A 27 -9.19 -10.00 -18.49
C GLN A 27 -10.39 -10.67 -17.80
N SER A 28 -10.60 -11.98 -18.05
CA SER A 28 -11.67 -12.74 -17.40
C SER A 28 -11.49 -12.82 -15.89
N ILE A 29 -10.25 -13.03 -15.41
CA ILE A 29 -9.92 -13.03 -13.98
C ILE A 29 -10.18 -11.65 -13.36
N LEU A 30 -9.74 -10.57 -14.02
CA LEU A 30 -9.95 -9.20 -13.54
C LEU A 30 -11.44 -8.85 -13.52
N ASN A 31 -12.20 -9.26 -14.53
CA ASN A 31 -13.66 -9.08 -14.56
C ASN A 31 -14.32 -9.82 -13.39
N TYR A 32 -13.95 -11.08 -13.14
CA TYR A 32 -14.48 -11.83 -12.00
C TYR A 32 -14.23 -11.11 -10.68
N LEU A 33 -12.98 -10.70 -10.42
CA LEU A 33 -12.62 -9.95 -9.21
C LEU A 33 -13.35 -8.61 -9.08
N THR A 34 -13.79 -8.02 -10.20
CA THR A 34 -14.49 -6.74 -10.21
C THR A 34 -16.01 -6.86 -10.15
N THR A 35 -16.60 -8.02 -10.44
CA THR A 35 -18.07 -8.21 -10.45
C THR A 35 -18.59 -9.15 -9.37
N VAL A 36 -17.76 -10.05 -8.84
CA VAL A 36 -18.12 -10.99 -7.78
C VAL A 36 -17.97 -10.31 -6.41
N HIS A 37 -18.82 -10.71 -5.47
CA HIS A 37 -18.93 -10.06 -4.15
C HIS A 37 -18.80 -11.03 -2.98
N GLU A 38 -18.77 -12.34 -3.22
CA GLU A 38 -18.56 -13.35 -2.20
C GLU A 38 -17.09 -13.42 -1.81
N ASP A 39 -16.78 -13.06 -0.56
CA ASP A 39 -15.41 -12.96 -0.04
C ASP A 39 -14.59 -14.24 -0.24
N GLU A 40 -15.15 -15.42 0.04
CA GLU A 40 -14.46 -16.70 -0.16
C GLU A 40 -14.04 -16.90 -1.62
N ASN A 41 -14.89 -16.49 -2.56
CA ASN A 41 -14.61 -16.60 -3.99
C ASN A 41 -13.54 -15.61 -4.42
N LEU A 42 -13.63 -14.37 -3.92
CA LEU A 42 -12.63 -13.34 -4.17
C LEU A 42 -11.28 -13.74 -3.59
N HIS A 43 -11.25 -14.28 -2.38
CA HIS A 43 -10.03 -14.76 -1.71
C HIS A 43 -9.29 -15.78 -2.57
N ASP A 44 -10.01 -16.82 -3.01
CA ASP A 44 -9.47 -17.91 -3.81
C ASP A 44 -8.91 -17.43 -5.16
N VAL A 45 -9.67 -16.62 -5.89
CA VAL A 45 -9.26 -16.12 -7.22
C VAL A 45 -8.13 -15.10 -7.10
N LEU A 46 -8.14 -14.27 -6.06
CA LEU A 46 -7.09 -13.30 -5.80
C LEU A 46 -5.79 -13.98 -5.38
N GLN A 47 -5.84 -15.05 -4.57
CA GLN A 47 -4.68 -15.90 -4.29
C GLN A 47 -4.09 -16.48 -5.58
N MET A 48 -4.94 -17.02 -6.46
CA MET A 48 -4.48 -17.55 -7.76
C MET A 48 -3.79 -16.46 -8.61
N LEU A 49 -4.37 -15.26 -8.68
CA LEU A 49 -3.80 -14.14 -9.44
C LEU A 49 -2.47 -13.66 -8.85
N MET A 50 -2.37 -13.56 -7.51
CA MET A 50 -1.11 -13.24 -6.82
C MET A 50 -0.03 -14.28 -7.14
N SER A 51 -0.38 -15.56 -7.10
CA SER A 51 0.53 -16.67 -7.41
C SER A 51 1.01 -16.63 -8.87
N LEU A 52 0.13 -16.32 -9.83
CA LEU A 52 0.52 -16.09 -11.23
C LEU A 52 1.51 -14.92 -11.35
N MET A 53 1.21 -13.79 -10.70
CA MET A 53 2.06 -12.59 -10.73
C MET A 53 3.45 -12.85 -10.14
N SER A 54 3.53 -13.58 -9.03
CA SER A 54 4.80 -13.89 -8.35
C SER A 54 5.66 -14.89 -9.13
N GLU A 55 5.03 -15.92 -9.70
CA GLU A 55 5.75 -17.02 -10.39
C GLU A 55 6.13 -16.66 -11.83
N HIS A 56 5.33 -15.83 -12.51
CA HIS A 56 5.51 -15.47 -13.92
C HIS A 56 5.48 -13.95 -14.19
N PRO A 57 6.30 -13.15 -13.49
CA PRO A 57 6.23 -11.68 -13.58
C PRO A 57 6.54 -11.14 -14.98
N ALA A 58 7.40 -11.82 -15.76
CA ALA A 58 7.81 -11.38 -17.09
C ALA A 58 6.62 -11.28 -18.08
N SER A 59 5.64 -12.17 -17.97
CA SER A 59 4.41 -12.13 -18.77
C SER A 59 3.27 -11.42 -18.05
N MET A 60 3.16 -11.60 -16.73
CA MET A 60 2.05 -11.06 -15.94
C MET A 60 2.10 -9.54 -15.79
N VAL A 61 3.25 -8.96 -15.48
CA VAL A 61 3.38 -7.51 -15.27
C VAL A 61 2.93 -6.70 -16.50
N PRO A 62 3.46 -6.95 -17.73
CA PRO A 62 3.01 -6.18 -18.90
C PRO A 62 1.53 -6.44 -19.23
N ALA A 63 1.05 -7.68 -19.11
CA ALA A 63 -0.36 -8.00 -19.40
C ALA A 63 -1.30 -7.31 -18.41
N PHE A 64 -0.94 -7.29 -17.11
CA PHE A 64 -1.72 -6.65 -16.06
C PHE A 64 -1.80 -5.14 -16.24
N ASP A 65 -0.69 -4.50 -16.64
CA ASP A 65 -0.64 -3.08 -17.01
C ASP A 65 -1.58 -2.77 -18.19
N ILE A 66 -1.44 -3.49 -19.31
CA ILE A 66 -2.27 -3.32 -20.52
C ILE A 66 -3.76 -3.49 -20.22
N LYS A 67 -4.13 -4.43 -19.35
CA LYS A 67 -5.53 -4.66 -18.94
C LYS A 67 -6.01 -3.71 -17.84
N ASN A 68 -5.26 -2.67 -17.49
CA ASN A 68 -5.58 -1.74 -16.42
C ASN A 68 -5.86 -2.43 -15.06
N GLY A 69 -5.12 -3.50 -14.75
CA GLY A 69 -5.32 -4.31 -13.55
C GLY A 69 -5.21 -3.51 -12.24
N ILE A 70 -4.54 -2.36 -12.27
CA ILE A 70 -4.50 -1.42 -11.13
C ILE A 70 -5.91 -0.99 -10.68
N ARG A 71 -6.88 -0.88 -11.60
CA ARG A 71 -8.27 -0.56 -11.26
C ARG A 71 -8.91 -1.64 -10.39
N THR A 72 -8.61 -2.90 -10.67
CA THR A 72 -9.07 -4.04 -9.86
C THR A 72 -8.49 -4.00 -8.46
N VAL A 73 -7.21 -3.65 -8.31
CA VAL A 73 -6.58 -3.46 -6.99
C VAL A 73 -7.34 -2.41 -6.19
N PHE A 74 -7.52 -1.20 -6.73
CA PHE A 74 -8.18 -0.11 -6.02
C PHE A 74 -9.65 -0.37 -5.72
N LYS A 75 -10.35 -1.14 -6.56
CA LYS A 75 -11.70 -1.63 -6.25
C LYS A 75 -11.68 -2.57 -5.05
N LEU A 76 -10.78 -3.55 -5.03
CA LEU A 76 -10.71 -4.54 -3.96
C LEU A 76 -10.23 -3.95 -2.62
N LEU A 77 -9.40 -2.90 -2.65
CA LEU A 77 -9.04 -2.13 -1.45
C LEU A 77 -10.25 -1.46 -0.78
N ALA A 78 -11.36 -1.27 -1.50
CA ALA A 78 -12.61 -0.79 -0.92
C ALA A 78 -13.48 -1.90 -0.28
N SER A 79 -13.05 -3.16 -0.29
CA SER A 79 -13.78 -4.27 0.34
C SER A 79 -13.91 -4.07 1.85
N THR A 80 -15.07 -4.42 2.42
CA THR A 80 -15.27 -4.47 3.88
C THR A 80 -14.45 -5.58 4.54
N ASN A 81 -14.08 -6.62 3.79
CA ASN A 81 -13.25 -7.72 4.27
C ASN A 81 -11.76 -7.36 4.23
N GLU A 82 -11.12 -7.33 5.41
CA GLU A 82 -9.72 -6.97 5.56
C GLU A 82 -8.78 -7.93 4.81
N VAL A 83 -9.06 -9.23 4.80
CA VAL A 83 -8.23 -10.22 4.11
C VAL A 83 -8.17 -9.91 2.61
N ILE A 84 -9.30 -9.55 1.99
CA ILE A 84 -9.36 -9.15 0.58
C ILE A 84 -8.55 -7.87 0.34
N ARG A 85 -8.65 -6.87 1.23
CA ARG A 85 -7.85 -5.64 1.12
C ARG A 85 -6.35 -5.94 1.20
N LEU A 86 -5.93 -6.76 2.15
CA LEU A 86 -4.53 -7.15 2.34
C LEU A 86 -3.99 -7.93 1.13
N GLN A 87 -4.78 -8.83 0.56
CA GLN A 87 -4.41 -9.55 -0.67
C GLN A 87 -4.34 -8.62 -1.89
N ALA A 88 -5.24 -7.65 -2.00
CA ALA A 88 -5.19 -6.65 -3.07
C ALA A 88 -3.93 -5.79 -2.95
N LEU A 89 -3.56 -5.42 -1.72
CA LEU A 89 -2.33 -4.69 -1.44
C LEU A 89 -1.09 -5.54 -1.74
N LYS A 90 -1.07 -6.83 -1.41
CA LYS A 90 0.01 -7.75 -1.82
C LYS A 90 0.10 -7.92 -3.34
N LEU A 91 -1.02 -7.98 -4.05
CA LEU A 91 -1.03 -8.02 -5.52
C LEU A 91 -0.39 -6.75 -6.11
N LEU A 92 -0.70 -5.57 -5.55
CA LEU A 92 -0.02 -4.32 -5.88
C LEU A 92 1.49 -4.43 -5.62
N GLY A 93 1.87 -4.99 -4.46
CA GLY A 93 3.25 -5.23 -4.10
C GLY A 93 4.01 -6.07 -5.13
N TYR A 94 3.47 -7.21 -5.53
CA TYR A 94 4.07 -8.06 -6.57
C TYR A 94 4.20 -7.34 -7.91
N PHE A 95 3.16 -6.60 -8.32
CA PHE A 95 3.19 -5.84 -9.56
C PHE A 95 4.29 -4.77 -9.53
N LEU A 96 4.37 -4.01 -8.44
CA LEU A 96 5.37 -2.95 -8.28
C LEU A 96 6.77 -3.56 -8.18
N SER A 97 7.05 -4.51 -7.28
CA SER A 97 8.41 -5.05 -7.09
C SER A 97 9.04 -5.63 -8.36
N ARG A 98 8.22 -6.06 -9.34
CA ARG A 98 8.68 -6.61 -10.62
C ARG A 98 8.49 -5.69 -11.82
N SER A 99 7.99 -4.47 -11.61
CA SER A 99 7.82 -3.45 -12.67
C SER A 99 9.06 -2.58 -12.86
N THR A 100 9.28 -2.13 -14.11
CA THR A 100 10.28 -1.10 -14.39
C THR A 100 9.88 0.24 -13.77
N HIS A 101 10.85 1.11 -13.51
CA HIS A 101 10.62 2.46 -13.01
C HIS A 101 9.59 3.24 -13.85
N LYS A 102 9.77 3.20 -15.17
CA LYS A 102 8.86 3.89 -16.10
C LYS A 102 7.42 3.39 -15.93
N ARG A 103 7.22 2.07 -15.85
CA ARG A 103 5.88 1.49 -15.66
C ARG A 103 5.26 1.88 -14.31
N LYS A 104 6.04 1.82 -13.22
CA LYS A 104 5.56 2.27 -11.90
C LYS A 104 5.08 3.72 -11.94
N HIS A 105 5.88 4.60 -12.55
CA HIS A 105 5.53 6.01 -12.69
C HIS A 105 4.30 6.22 -13.58
N ASP A 106 4.24 5.58 -14.75
CA ASP A 106 3.15 5.73 -15.71
C ASP A 106 1.82 5.18 -15.17
N VAL A 107 1.86 4.14 -14.34
CA VAL A 107 0.66 3.54 -13.73
C VAL A 107 0.21 4.29 -12.48
N MET A 108 1.12 4.59 -11.54
CA MET A 108 0.76 5.13 -10.23
C MET A 108 0.81 6.66 -10.15
N GLY A 109 1.57 7.32 -11.01
CA GLY A 109 1.70 8.78 -11.04
C GLY A 109 0.40 9.50 -11.42
N PRO A 110 -0.29 9.10 -12.50
CA PRO A 110 -1.56 9.72 -12.89
C PRO A 110 -2.64 9.57 -11.80
N HIS A 111 -3.60 10.50 -11.76
CA HIS A 111 -4.78 10.46 -10.89
C HIS A 111 -4.48 10.37 -9.38
N ASN A 112 -3.26 10.72 -8.96
CA ASN A 112 -2.84 10.70 -7.56
C ASN A 112 -3.10 9.34 -6.89
N LEU A 113 -2.84 8.22 -7.57
CA LEU A 113 -3.16 6.89 -7.04
C LEU A 113 -2.44 6.59 -5.70
N TYR A 114 -1.30 7.22 -5.44
CA TYR A 114 -0.66 7.15 -4.12
C TYR A 114 -1.52 7.77 -3.01
N MET A 115 -2.13 8.93 -3.24
CA MET A 115 -3.06 9.54 -2.28
C MET A 115 -4.34 8.71 -2.15
N LEU A 116 -4.88 8.23 -3.27
CA LEU A 116 -6.05 7.35 -3.24
C LEU A 116 -5.76 6.07 -2.44
N LEU A 117 -4.53 5.56 -2.46
CA LEU A 117 -4.14 4.37 -1.69
C LEU A 117 -4.28 4.64 -0.19
N ALA A 118 -3.87 5.83 0.26
CA ALA A 118 -4.04 6.29 1.63
C ALA A 118 -5.51 6.23 2.06
N ASP A 119 -6.38 6.88 1.28
CA ASP A 119 -7.80 6.98 1.56
C ASP A 119 -8.46 5.60 1.60
N ARG A 120 -8.03 4.69 0.72
CA ARG A 120 -8.55 3.32 0.67
C ARG A 120 -8.12 2.48 1.85
N LEU A 121 -6.89 2.64 2.34
CA LEU A 121 -6.39 1.89 3.51
C LEU A 121 -7.13 2.27 4.79
N LEU A 122 -7.57 3.52 4.91
CA LEU A 122 -8.31 4.05 6.05
C LEU A 122 -9.84 4.08 5.84
N LEU A 123 -10.34 3.48 4.76
CA LEU A 123 -11.76 3.56 4.40
C LEU A 123 -12.68 2.88 5.43
N HIS A 124 -12.24 1.76 5.99
CA HIS A 124 -13.02 0.92 6.91
C HIS A 124 -12.46 0.91 8.34
N SER A 125 -11.38 1.64 8.57
CA SER A 125 -10.71 1.71 9.87
C SER A 125 -10.06 3.07 10.05
N ASP A 126 -10.19 3.62 11.24
CA ASP A 126 -9.56 4.87 11.60
C ASP A 126 -8.04 4.74 11.83
N HIS A 127 -7.54 3.51 11.84
CA HIS A 127 -6.16 3.14 12.12
C HIS A 127 -5.65 2.02 11.19
N VAL A 128 -4.34 1.96 10.99
CA VAL A 128 -3.66 0.91 10.22
C VAL A 128 -3.46 -0.31 11.12
N SER A 129 -3.96 -1.46 10.69
CA SER A 129 -3.75 -2.73 11.40
C SER A 129 -2.32 -3.23 11.28
N LEU A 130 -1.89 -4.12 12.19
CA LEU A 130 -0.55 -4.73 12.13
C LEU A 130 -0.29 -5.49 10.83
N SER A 131 -1.30 -6.20 10.34
CA SER A 131 -1.19 -6.90 9.07
C SER A 131 -1.08 -5.94 7.88
N THR A 132 -1.79 -4.80 7.92
CA THR A 132 -1.68 -3.78 6.88
C THR A 132 -0.28 -3.18 6.86
N TYR A 133 0.24 -2.83 8.03
CA TYR A 133 1.63 -2.41 8.21
C TYR A 133 2.63 -3.43 7.66
N ASN A 134 2.46 -4.72 7.97
CA ASN A 134 3.39 -5.76 7.50
C ASN A 134 3.39 -5.83 5.97
N VAL A 135 2.22 -5.77 5.33
CA VAL A 135 2.17 -5.75 3.86
C VAL A 135 2.82 -4.49 3.29
N LEU A 136 2.63 -3.33 3.91
CA LEU A 136 3.32 -2.10 3.50
C LEU A 136 4.83 -2.24 3.64
N TYR A 137 5.31 -2.78 4.76
CA TYR A 137 6.72 -3.08 4.99
C TYR A 137 7.30 -4.00 3.89
N GLU A 138 6.59 -5.07 3.56
CA GLU A 138 6.96 -5.99 2.47
C GLU A 138 7.04 -5.29 1.11
N ILE A 139 6.09 -4.38 0.80
CA ILE A 139 6.11 -3.60 -0.45
C ILE A 139 7.32 -2.68 -0.50
N LEU A 140 7.59 -2.01 0.61
CA LEU A 140 8.63 -1.00 0.73
C LEU A 140 10.04 -1.58 0.72
N THR A 141 10.18 -2.80 1.22
CA THR A 141 11.42 -3.58 1.13
C THR A 141 11.51 -4.39 -0.17
N GLU A 142 10.47 -4.36 -1.03
CA GLU A 142 10.32 -5.17 -2.24
C GLU A 142 10.31 -6.71 -2.01
N HIS A 143 10.19 -7.17 -0.75
CA HIS A 143 10.13 -8.58 -0.37
C HIS A 143 8.70 -9.01 0.00
N VAL A 144 7.85 -9.10 -1.02
CA VAL A 144 6.43 -9.47 -0.83
C VAL A 144 6.26 -10.98 -0.64
N SER A 145 5.74 -11.36 0.52
CA SER A 145 5.47 -12.75 0.86
C SER A 145 4.09 -13.19 0.36
N SER A 146 3.87 -14.50 0.17
CA SER A 146 2.58 -15.01 -0.31
C SER A 146 1.49 -14.98 0.77
N GLN A 147 1.87 -15.18 2.04
CA GLN A 147 0.94 -15.27 3.16
C GLN A 147 0.82 -13.94 3.91
N ILE A 148 -0.35 -13.68 4.51
CA ILE A 148 -0.53 -12.51 5.37
C ILE A 148 0.19 -12.77 6.71
N LEU A 149 1.12 -11.89 7.06
CA LEU A 149 1.78 -11.92 8.35
C LEU A 149 0.96 -11.15 9.39
N TYR A 150 0.63 -11.81 10.51
CA TYR A 150 -0.12 -11.22 11.63
C TYR A 150 0.77 -10.91 12.85
N GLN A 151 2.03 -11.32 12.80
CA GLN A 151 3.01 -11.07 13.86
C GLN A 151 3.92 -9.92 13.47
N LYS A 152 4.59 -9.29 14.44
CA LYS A 152 5.54 -8.21 14.17
C LYS A 152 6.68 -8.75 13.30
N HIS A 153 7.10 -7.98 12.30
CA HIS A 153 8.32 -8.30 11.56
C HIS A 153 9.53 -8.36 12.50
N PRO A 154 10.45 -9.32 12.30
CA PRO A 154 11.77 -9.25 12.91
C PRO A 154 12.47 -7.95 12.47
N GLU A 155 13.32 -7.40 13.32
CA GLU A 155 14.04 -6.16 13.01
C GLU A 155 14.84 -6.31 11.70
N PRO A 156 14.93 -5.25 10.87
CA PRO A 156 15.67 -5.31 9.62
C PRO A 156 17.13 -5.66 9.90
N GLU A 157 17.58 -6.81 9.39
CA GLU A 157 18.98 -7.23 9.55
C GLU A 157 19.90 -6.22 8.86
N SER A 158 21.03 -5.88 9.50
CA SER A 158 22.00 -4.88 9.03
C SER A 158 22.64 -5.17 7.67
N HIS A 159 22.36 -6.33 7.07
CA HIS A 159 22.82 -6.73 5.74
C HIS A 159 21.74 -6.68 4.65
N TYR A 160 20.53 -6.20 4.98
CA TYR A 160 19.47 -6.01 3.99
C TYR A 160 19.96 -5.07 2.88
N ARG A 161 20.22 -5.64 1.70
CA ARG A 161 20.57 -4.89 0.48
C ARG A 161 19.36 -4.87 -0.42
N LEU A 162 18.87 -3.67 -0.69
CA LEU A 162 17.83 -3.45 -1.70
C LEU A 162 18.35 -3.88 -3.07
N GLU A 163 17.57 -4.68 -3.79
CA GLU A 163 17.90 -5.05 -5.18
C GLU A 163 17.93 -3.83 -6.10
N ASN A 164 17.09 -2.81 -5.85
CA ASN A 164 17.07 -1.55 -6.61
C ASN A 164 17.02 -0.30 -5.71
N PRO A 165 18.18 0.15 -5.23
CA PRO A 165 18.22 1.22 -4.24
C PRO A 165 17.74 2.60 -4.75
N SER A 166 17.97 2.90 -6.03
CA SER A 166 17.49 4.12 -6.69
C SER A 166 15.96 4.19 -6.81
N MET A 167 15.29 3.03 -6.79
CA MET A 167 13.84 2.89 -6.84
C MET A 167 13.21 3.28 -5.51
N THR A 168 13.82 2.82 -4.42
CA THR A 168 13.34 3.06 -3.06
C THR A 168 13.41 4.55 -2.72
N VAL A 169 14.46 5.26 -3.13
CA VAL A 169 14.58 6.73 -2.93
C VAL A 169 13.46 7.53 -3.63
N LEU A 170 13.08 7.14 -4.85
CA LEU A 170 11.99 7.78 -5.61
C LEU A 170 10.59 7.37 -5.13
N GLN A 171 10.43 6.15 -4.62
CA GLN A 171 9.22 5.77 -3.89
C GLN A 171 9.11 6.57 -2.59
N MET A 172 10.22 6.78 -1.88
CA MET A 172 10.23 7.54 -0.63
C MET A 172 9.82 9.00 -0.81
N SER A 173 10.21 9.69 -1.87
CA SER A 173 9.77 11.09 -2.09
C SER A 173 8.25 11.21 -2.29
N VAL A 174 7.62 10.15 -2.79
CA VAL A 174 6.17 10.09 -3.04
C VAL A 174 5.41 9.55 -1.82
N TRP A 175 6.04 8.69 -1.01
CA TRP A 175 5.41 8.02 0.13
C TRP A 175 5.66 8.75 1.47
N GLN A 176 6.62 9.68 1.53
CA GLN A 176 6.96 10.39 2.76
C GLN A 176 5.78 11.21 3.32
N GLU A 177 5.09 11.99 2.47
CA GLU A 177 3.94 12.78 2.90
C GLU A 177 2.79 11.87 3.36
N TRP A 178 2.66 10.71 2.71
CA TRP A 178 1.68 9.70 3.04
C TRP A 178 1.94 9.01 4.38
N LEU A 179 3.15 8.52 4.61
CA LEU A 179 3.53 7.86 5.86
C LEU A 179 3.46 8.83 7.04
N ILE A 180 3.83 10.10 6.81
CA ILE A 180 3.67 11.18 7.80
C ILE A 180 2.20 11.38 8.16
N ALA A 181 1.30 11.41 7.17
CA ALA A 181 -0.13 11.56 7.40
C ALA A 181 -0.75 10.38 8.19
N MET A 182 -0.07 9.22 8.25
CA MET A 182 -0.53 8.07 9.05
C MET A 182 0.05 8.02 10.47
N ALA A 183 1.03 8.86 10.82
CA ALA A 183 1.63 8.89 12.16
C ALA A 183 0.76 9.71 13.15
N TYR A 184 0.59 9.19 14.37
CA TYR A 184 -0.06 9.91 15.48
C TYR A 184 1.00 10.55 16.39
N ILE A 185 1.11 11.86 16.34
CA ILE A 185 2.32 12.54 16.84
C ILE A 185 2.26 12.78 18.35
N HIS A 186 1.05 12.98 18.84
CA HIS A 186 0.74 12.94 20.26
C HIS A 186 -0.27 11.81 20.46
N PRO A 187 0.20 10.56 20.53
CA PRO A 187 -0.70 9.45 20.74
C PRO A 187 -1.41 9.65 22.08
N GLN A 188 -2.73 9.77 22.03
CA GLN A 188 -3.55 9.98 23.22
C GLN A 188 -3.96 8.66 23.86
N ASN A 189 -3.72 7.55 23.16
CA ASN A 189 -4.01 6.20 23.62
C ASN A 189 -2.92 5.22 23.17
N ALA A 190 -2.92 4.03 23.78
CA ALA A 190 -1.92 3.00 23.52
C ALA A 190 -1.94 2.48 22.06
N GLU A 191 -3.08 2.53 21.38
CA GLU A 191 -3.22 2.10 19.98
C GLU A 191 -2.55 3.10 19.03
N GLU A 192 -2.77 4.39 19.24
CA GLU A 192 -2.09 5.46 18.50
C GLU A 192 -0.57 5.42 18.72
N GLN A 193 -0.13 5.11 19.95
CA GLN A 193 1.29 5.00 20.24
C GLN A 193 1.94 3.84 19.50
N LYS A 194 1.28 2.68 19.51
CA LYS A 194 1.70 1.51 18.74
C LYS A 194 1.76 1.80 17.25
N LEU A 195 0.80 2.55 16.71
CA LEU A 195 0.79 2.94 15.30
C LEU A 195 1.95 3.87 14.95
N SER A 196 2.22 4.86 15.78
CA SER A 196 3.37 5.74 15.59
C SER A 196 4.68 4.99 15.66
N ASP A 197 4.84 4.07 16.61
CA ASP A 197 6.01 3.19 16.69
C ASP A 197 6.19 2.37 15.41
N MET A 198 5.09 1.93 14.79
CA MET A 198 5.10 1.20 13.54
C MET A 198 5.50 2.10 12.36
N VAL A 199 4.88 3.27 12.21
CA VAL A 199 5.27 4.25 11.19
C VAL A 199 6.75 4.67 11.36
N TYR A 200 7.19 4.91 12.58
CA TYR A 200 8.61 5.17 12.88
C TYR A 200 9.50 3.98 12.54
N SER A 201 9.05 2.74 12.74
CA SER A 201 9.82 1.55 12.36
C SER A 201 9.95 1.42 10.84
N LEU A 202 8.94 1.83 10.06
CA LEU A 202 9.06 1.93 8.60
C LEU A 202 10.10 2.99 8.23
N PHE A 203 9.98 4.19 8.80
CA PHE A 203 10.96 5.27 8.62
C PHE A 203 12.38 4.89 9.02
N ALA A 204 12.55 4.17 10.12
CA ALA A 204 13.85 3.67 10.57
C ALA A 204 14.42 2.64 9.59
N CYS A 205 13.59 1.70 9.11
CA CYS A 205 14.01 0.75 8.06
C CYS A 205 14.44 1.50 6.80
N PHE A 206 13.69 2.51 6.37
CA PHE A 206 14.05 3.35 5.23
C PHE A 206 15.36 4.08 5.44
N PHE A 207 15.57 4.64 6.62
CA PHE A 207 16.78 5.35 6.95
C PHE A 207 18.01 4.42 6.95
N ILE A 208 17.90 3.23 7.55
CA ILE A 208 18.95 2.21 7.50
C ILE A 208 19.27 1.85 6.04
N MET A 209 18.23 1.66 5.22
CA MET A 209 18.39 1.38 3.79
C MET A 209 19.09 2.53 3.04
N LEU A 210 18.75 3.81 3.31
CA LEU A 210 19.42 4.98 2.73
C LEU A 210 20.86 5.15 3.21
N SER A 211 21.14 4.87 4.49
CA SER A 211 22.48 4.96 5.06
C SER A 211 23.44 3.90 4.49
N SER A 212 22.93 2.69 4.19
CA SER A 212 23.68 1.62 3.48
C SER A 212 24.04 1.99 2.03
N MET A 213 23.42 3.04 1.52
CA MET A 213 23.32 3.43 0.12
C MET A 213 24.22 4.61 -0.26
N SER A 214 24.88 5.27 0.71
CA SER A 214 25.88 6.38 0.61
C SER A 214 25.51 7.67 1.36
N MET A 215 25.04 7.63 2.62
CA MET A 215 24.92 8.87 3.41
C MET A 215 25.32 8.66 4.87
N GLU A 216 26.34 9.39 5.31
CA GLU A 216 26.78 9.57 6.70
C GLU A 216 25.76 10.36 7.53
N VAL A 217 24.46 10.11 7.37
CA VAL A 217 23.46 10.72 8.24
C VAL A 217 23.27 9.78 9.43
N SER A 218 23.30 10.32 10.65
CA SER A 218 23.04 9.54 11.86
C SER A 218 21.53 9.41 12.12
N PHE A 219 21.10 8.35 12.80
CA PHE A 219 19.68 8.14 13.13
C PHE A 219 19.07 9.28 13.98
N GLU A 220 19.88 9.94 14.81
CA GLU A 220 19.44 11.12 15.57
C GLU A 220 19.19 12.33 14.66
N GLU A 221 20.07 12.54 13.67
CA GLU A 221 19.95 13.64 12.73
C GLU A 221 18.75 13.45 11.79
N PHE A 222 18.41 12.20 11.47
CA PHE A 222 17.15 11.85 10.81
C PHE A 222 15.92 12.19 11.65
N LYS A 223 15.89 11.82 12.93
CA LYS A 223 14.76 12.18 13.81
C LYS A 223 14.54 13.69 13.84
N LEU A 224 15.63 14.46 13.88
CA LEU A 224 15.57 15.91 13.87
C LEU A 224 15.07 16.44 12.51
N GLN A 225 15.60 15.95 11.39
CA GLN A 225 15.14 16.33 10.05
C GLN A 225 13.69 15.94 9.80
N PHE A 226 13.25 14.78 10.28
CA PHE A 226 11.87 14.34 10.21
C PHE A 226 10.95 15.26 11.01
N SER A 227 11.35 15.63 12.24
CA SER A 227 10.63 16.61 13.06
C SER A 227 10.49 17.96 12.35
N GLN A 228 11.53 18.42 11.65
CA GLN A 228 11.51 19.68 10.91
C GLN A 228 10.66 19.60 9.64
N MET A 229 10.78 18.52 8.85
CA MET A 229 9.95 18.29 7.67
C MET A 229 8.46 18.20 8.05
N TYR A 230 8.20 17.64 9.23
CA TYR A 230 6.87 17.57 9.81
C TYR A 230 6.31 18.94 10.20
N GLU A 231 7.08 19.79 10.90
CA GLU A 231 6.65 21.16 11.23
C GLU A 231 6.30 21.98 9.98
N GLN A 232 7.03 21.78 8.89
CA GLN A 232 6.73 22.42 7.61
C GLN A 232 5.44 21.89 6.97
N TYR A 233 5.11 20.60 7.14
CA TYR A 233 3.84 20.04 6.70
C TYR A 233 2.66 20.63 7.50
N GLU A 234 2.79 20.76 8.83
CA GLU A 234 1.79 21.40 9.69
C GLU A 234 1.54 22.85 9.28
N GLN A 235 2.59 23.63 9.02
CA GLN A 235 2.47 25.01 8.57
C GLN A 235 1.69 25.13 7.25
N ARG A 236 2.00 24.27 6.27
CA ARG A 236 1.26 24.22 5.00
C ARG A 236 -0.21 23.79 5.18
N ARG A 237 -0.49 22.93 6.17
CA ARG A 237 -1.87 22.52 6.50
C ARG A 237 -2.65 23.63 7.19
N SER A 238 -2.01 24.36 8.12
CA SER A 238 -2.63 25.50 8.81
C SER A 238 -2.91 26.67 7.89
N ASP A 239 -2.08 26.87 6.86
CA ASP A 239 -2.25 27.95 5.88
C ASP A 239 -3.52 27.78 5.02
N HIS A 240 -4.05 26.56 4.90
CA HIS A 240 -5.33 26.28 4.21
C HIS A 240 -6.58 26.36 5.11
N LEU A 241 -6.41 26.71 6.40
CA LEU A 241 -7.48 26.80 7.40
C LEU A 241 -7.58 28.19 8.04
N THR A 242 -7.07 29.24 7.39
CA THR A 242 -7.16 30.63 7.88
C THR A 242 -8.57 31.20 7.75
N ASP A 243 -9.50 30.68 8.55
CA ASP A 243 -10.65 31.45 9.05
C ASP A 243 -10.64 31.42 10.59
N PRO A 244 -10.26 32.53 11.26
CA PRO A 244 -10.23 32.65 12.72
C PRO A 244 -11.57 32.38 13.42
N ALA A 245 -12.70 32.34 12.69
CA ALA A 245 -14.02 32.09 13.26
C ALA A 245 -14.26 30.64 13.72
N PHE A 246 -13.44 29.67 13.30
CA PHE A 246 -13.67 28.25 13.62
C PHE A 246 -13.29 27.84 15.05
N TYR A 247 -12.48 28.64 15.77
CA TYR A 247 -11.92 28.26 17.07
C TYR A 247 -12.77 28.64 18.28
N VAL A 248 -13.88 29.37 18.12
CA VAL A 248 -14.60 29.94 19.27
C VAL A 248 -15.71 29.02 19.81
N ASN A 249 -16.05 27.90 19.15
CA ASN A 249 -17.29 27.20 19.53
C ASN A 249 -17.34 25.65 19.49
N LYS A 250 -16.27 24.93 19.85
CA LYS A 250 -16.43 23.49 20.22
C LYS A 250 -15.55 23.03 21.39
N SER A 251 -16.21 22.70 22.49
CA SER A 251 -15.76 21.85 23.61
C SER A 251 -15.44 20.42 23.14
N PRO A 252 -14.66 19.61 23.89
CA PRO A 252 -14.09 18.35 23.42
C PRO A 252 -15.11 17.23 23.52
N SER A 253 -15.92 17.07 22.48
CA SER A 253 -16.73 15.88 22.29
C SER A 253 -16.71 15.49 20.82
N ALA A 254 -16.15 14.31 20.54
CA ALA A 254 -16.29 13.56 19.29
C ALA A 254 -16.35 14.42 18.02
N GLN A 255 -15.21 14.82 17.47
CA GLN A 255 -15.18 15.34 16.11
C GLN A 255 -15.36 14.19 15.12
N SER A 256 -16.63 13.99 14.75
CA SER A 256 -17.10 13.44 13.49
C SER A 256 -16.13 13.76 12.34
N ARG A 257 -15.65 12.71 11.66
CA ARG A 257 -14.95 12.80 10.37
C ARG A 257 -15.95 13.24 9.29
N ASP A 258 -16.36 14.50 9.30
CA ASP A 258 -17.15 15.11 8.23
C ASP A 258 -16.22 15.59 7.10
N TRP A 259 -15.80 14.66 6.25
CA TRP A 259 -15.24 14.97 4.94
C TRP A 259 -16.36 14.97 3.89
N LYS A 260 -17.29 15.93 3.96
CA LYS A 260 -18.16 16.17 2.78
C LYS A 260 -17.34 16.93 1.74
N ILE A 261 -16.79 16.19 0.78
CA ILE A 261 -16.33 16.74 -0.49
C ILE A 261 -17.54 17.41 -1.12
N THR A 262 -17.51 18.75 -1.18
CA THR A 262 -18.50 19.55 -1.91
C THR A 262 -18.55 19.04 -3.34
N THR A 263 -19.70 18.50 -3.73
CA THR A 263 -20.06 18.16 -5.10
C THR A 263 -19.67 19.29 -6.04
N ILE A 264 -18.72 19.03 -6.92
CA ILE A 264 -18.63 19.75 -8.18
C ILE A 264 -19.50 18.96 -9.15
N VAL A 265 -20.68 19.51 -9.45
CA VAL A 265 -21.51 19.16 -10.60
C VAL A 265 -21.99 20.48 -11.20
N PRO A 266 -22.16 20.61 -12.53
CA PRO A 266 -21.51 19.92 -13.64
C PRO A 266 -20.39 20.76 -14.29
#